data_AF-A0A7V2YY63-F1
#
_entry.id   AF-A0A7V2YY63-F1
#
_cell.length_a   1.000
_cell.length_b   1.000
_cell.length_c   1.000
_cell.angle_alpha   90.00
_cell.angle_beta   90.00
_cell.angle_gamma   90.00
#
_symmetry.space_group_name_H-M   'P 1'
#
loop_
_entity.id
_entity.type
_entity.pdbx_description
1 polymer ?
#
loop_
_entity_poly.entity_id
_entity_poly.type
_entity_poly.pdbx_seq_one_letter_code
_entity_poly.pdbx_strand_id
1 'polypeptide(L)'
;MVCRYAAYARRWIRIGLALGVAAILVAGSAPPAPGSAETDALAASLQKELTAIKSAMVNMRHDEAQAAMPRAEEMLKRLQREDPGHRQLKTLQSRYDGYKAELDKKAAKQAAPPPPAAAPEPAKPRFGLPKIEVPKIDIGKPDLPKVRVPGLESMAPAGDATQPAAGGAAAMGAGQPPAKATAGEQPWIERLKVYVVPVYNGGDEKKYLIPSATMERAEMQKRLGIYAEASAAMAEYRKSGPQGAKSEELTDVETKLSEALDQFKQSCAEYAKNTIEEVSQQMEQQSQWLKTQEEKKAKNDPQNPPLPMQKDILQGYAAKIEDASIFVEKDDPRIAALKSTLEDLRTRDAAIRQARVDQTRMRSGKYAGADLVELKAKAEAIVKEKIADARILRIEIVSEDWTEESAIEWTDTTRTALRSRTTRSVTAEVAAMRDGQCSLYTLDISKDRRTDGTWGALTGHIMFTDPILEKNVGSGS
;
A
#
# COMPACT_ATOMS: atom_id res chain seq x y z
N MET A 1 -5.07 59.42 -16.48
CA MET A 1 -5.76 58.96 -17.71
C MET A 1 -5.54 57.45 -17.82
N VAL A 2 -6.50 56.67 -17.34
CA VAL A 2 -7.56 55.95 -18.11
C VAL A 2 -7.01 54.69 -18.80
N CYS A 3 -7.75 53.58 -18.66
CA CYS A 3 -7.63 52.29 -19.35
C CYS A 3 -6.61 51.30 -18.72
N ARG A 4 -6.92 50.05 -18.33
CA ARG A 4 -7.93 49.09 -18.82
C ARG A 4 -8.29 48.06 -17.73
N TYR A 5 -9.59 47.88 -17.51
CA TYR A 5 -10.23 46.68 -16.95
C TYR A 5 -11.21 46.17 -18.03
N ALA A 6 -11.50 44.87 -18.01
CA ALA A 6 -12.51 44.14 -18.78
C ALA A 6 -12.06 43.45 -20.09
N ALA A 7 -11.96 42.12 -20.03
CA ALA A 7 -12.17 41.22 -21.16
C ALA A 7 -12.54 39.81 -20.65
N TYR A 8 -13.80 39.60 -20.28
CA TYR A 8 -14.42 38.27 -20.19
C TYR A 8 -15.93 38.44 -20.36
N ALA A 9 -16.45 38.12 -21.55
CA ALA A 9 -17.80 37.62 -21.80
C ALA A 9 -18.13 37.67 -23.31
N ARG A 10 -18.91 36.67 -23.75
CA ARG A 10 -19.62 36.54 -25.04
C ARG A 10 -18.90 35.70 -26.09
N ARG A 11 -19.11 34.37 -26.01
CA ARG A 11 -19.12 33.53 -27.21
C ARG A 11 -20.37 32.61 -27.25
N TRP A 12 -21.40 33.12 -27.94
CA TRP A 12 -22.41 32.44 -28.80
C TRP A 12 -23.71 31.86 -28.21
N ILE A 13 -24.80 32.39 -28.78
CA ILE A 13 -26.19 32.00 -28.76
C ILE A 13 -26.55 31.58 -30.21
N ARG A 14 -27.49 30.63 -30.35
CA ARG A 14 -28.27 30.19 -31.56
C ARG A 14 -27.59 29.19 -32.50
N ILE A 15 -28.20 28.00 -32.60
CA ILE A 15 -29.06 27.56 -33.74
C ILE A 15 -30.03 26.50 -33.19
N GLY A 16 -31.32 26.64 -33.50
CA GLY A 16 -32.33 25.59 -33.33
C GLY A 16 -32.93 25.24 -34.70
N LEU A 17 -33.33 23.98 -34.88
CA LEU A 17 -34.28 23.45 -35.87
C LEU A 17 -34.42 21.94 -35.55
N ALA A 18 -35.55 21.43 -35.04
CA ALA A 18 -36.80 21.05 -35.71
C ALA A 18 -36.85 19.58 -36.21
N LEU A 19 -37.84 18.86 -35.65
CA LEU A 19 -38.67 17.77 -36.20
C LEU A 19 -38.05 16.40 -36.55
N GLY A 20 -38.69 15.35 -36.02
CA GLY A 20 -38.53 13.96 -36.45
C GLY A 20 -39.32 12.97 -35.61
N VAL A 21 -40.62 12.85 -35.88
CA VAL A 21 -41.50 11.78 -35.38
C VAL A 21 -41.26 10.51 -36.19
N ALA A 22 -40.84 9.40 -35.56
CA ALA A 22 -41.11 8.02 -35.98
C ALA A 22 -40.53 6.97 -34.99
N ALA A 23 -41.40 6.22 -34.30
CA ALA A 23 -41.17 4.84 -33.83
C ALA A 23 -42.50 4.33 -33.23
N ILE A 24 -43.30 3.57 -33.99
CA ILE A 24 -43.35 2.10 -34.01
C ILE A 24 -43.80 1.49 -32.67
N LEU A 25 -45.04 0.98 -32.70
CA LEU A 25 -45.61 0.04 -31.74
C LEU A 25 -44.75 -1.23 -31.65
N VAL A 26 -44.14 -1.47 -30.48
CA VAL A 26 -43.72 -2.80 -30.05
C VAL A 26 -44.52 -3.13 -28.79
N ALA A 27 -45.39 -4.13 -28.93
CA ALA A 27 -46.07 -4.76 -27.81
C ALA A 27 -45.07 -5.60 -27.01
N GLY A 28 -45.18 -5.58 -25.67
CA GLY A 28 -44.67 -6.66 -24.84
C GLY A 28 -43.59 -6.34 -23.81
N SER A 29 -43.75 -5.29 -23.00
CA SER A 29 -43.22 -5.27 -21.63
C SER A 29 -43.98 -4.20 -20.85
N ALA A 30 -44.57 -4.56 -19.71
CA ALA A 30 -45.17 -3.59 -18.81
C ALA A 30 -44.14 -2.48 -18.53
N PRO A 31 -44.51 -1.19 -18.65
CA PRO A 31 -43.60 -0.12 -18.29
C PRO A 31 -43.17 -0.34 -16.84
N PRO A 32 -41.87 -0.25 -16.52
CA PRO A 32 -41.43 -0.34 -15.14
C PRO A 32 -42.15 0.76 -14.36
N ALA A 33 -42.61 0.43 -13.16
CA ALA A 33 -43.38 1.35 -12.34
C ALA A 33 -42.65 2.71 -12.28
N PRO A 34 -43.37 3.84 -12.38
CA PRO A 34 -42.79 5.18 -12.50
C PRO A 34 -41.90 5.64 -11.31
N GLY A 35 -41.68 4.79 -10.30
CA GLY A 35 -40.68 5.00 -9.23
C GLY A 35 -39.30 4.38 -9.48
N SER A 36 -39.14 3.48 -10.46
CA SER A 36 -37.89 2.69 -10.64
C SER A 36 -36.68 3.51 -11.12
N ALA A 37 -36.88 4.51 -11.99
CA ALA A 37 -35.78 5.32 -12.52
C ALA A 37 -35.16 6.25 -11.47
N GLU A 38 -35.98 6.79 -10.56
CA GLU A 38 -35.51 7.66 -9.48
C GLU A 38 -34.77 6.83 -8.40
N THR A 39 -35.28 5.64 -8.07
CA THR A 39 -34.63 4.75 -7.10
C THR A 39 -33.35 4.11 -7.65
N ASP A 40 -33.28 3.79 -8.94
CA ASP A 40 -32.02 3.38 -9.61
C ASP A 40 -30.99 4.52 -9.58
N ALA A 41 -31.40 5.77 -9.82
CA ALA A 41 -30.50 6.94 -9.76
C ALA A 41 -30.00 7.20 -8.32
N LEU A 42 -30.86 7.01 -7.33
CA LEU A 42 -30.50 7.09 -5.91
C LEU A 42 -29.52 5.98 -5.53
N ALA A 43 -29.74 4.73 -5.98
CA ALA A 43 -28.83 3.62 -5.76
C ALA A 43 -27.46 3.84 -6.40
N ALA A 44 -27.40 4.38 -7.62
CA ALA A 44 -26.15 4.75 -8.29
C ALA A 44 -25.40 5.86 -7.53
N SER A 45 -26.12 6.86 -7.00
CA SER A 45 -25.55 7.94 -6.19
C SER A 45 -24.98 7.40 -4.87
N LEU A 46 -25.70 6.51 -4.20
CA LEU A 46 -25.24 5.84 -2.98
C LEU A 46 -23.98 4.98 -3.27
N GLN A 47 -23.95 4.25 -4.38
CA GLN A 47 -22.78 3.47 -4.79
C GLN A 47 -21.55 4.36 -5.02
N LYS A 48 -21.73 5.55 -5.60
CA LYS A 48 -20.66 6.54 -5.78
C LYS A 48 -20.14 7.05 -4.43
N GLU A 49 -21.03 7.39 -3.50
CA GLU A 49 -20.65 7.86 -2.16
C GLU A 49 -19.90 6.78 -1.38
N LEU A 50 -20.38 5.53 -1.41
CA LEU A 50 -19.70 4.39 -0.78
C LEU A 50 -18.31 4.12 -1.39
N THR A 51 -18.15 4.34 -2.70
CA THR A 51 -16.84 4.24 -3.36
C THR A 51 -15.90 5.35 -2.92
N ALA A 52 -16.41 6.56 -2.73
CA ALA A 52 -15.63 7.68 -2.18
C ALA A 52 -15.19 7.41 -0.73
N ILE A 53 -16.09 6.88 0.11
CA ILE A 53 -15.77 6.46 1.50
C ILE A 53 -14.65 5.41 1.49
N LYS A 54 -14.78 4.35 0.69
CA LYS A 54 -13.74 3.32 0.56
C LYS A 54 -12.41 3.92 0.11
N SER A 55 -12.42 4.80 -0.89
CA SER A 55 -11.21 5.47 -1.38
C SER A 55 -10.55 6.34 -0.31
N ALA A 56 -11.33 7.09 0.46
CA ALA A 56 -10.83 7.87 1.59
C ALA A 56 -10.19 6.97 2.66
N MET A 57 -10.82 5.83 2.99
CA MET A 57 -10.27 4.84 3.93
C MET A 57 -8.94 4.23 3.46
N VAL A 58 -8.85 3.86 2.18
CA VAL A 58 -7.62 3.30 1.57
C VAL A 58 -6.49 4.33 1.56
N ASN A 59 -6.80 5.59 1.32
CA ASN A 59 -5.85 6.69 1.32
C ASN A 59 -5.56 7.27 2.73
N MET A 60 -5.95 6.55 3.80
CA MET A 60 -5.76 6.95 5.20
C MET A 60 -6.43 8.29 5.59
N ARG A 61 -7.37 8.79 4.78
CA ARG A 61 -8.18 10.00 5.05
C ARG A 61 -9.43 9.62 5.85
N HIS A 62 -9.23 9.11 7.05
CA HIS A 62 -10.31 8.57 7.88
C HIS A 62 -11.34 9.63 8.29
N ASP A 63 -10.93 10.89 8.50
CA ASP A 63 -11.85 11.98 8.84
C ASP A 63 -12.81 12.32 7.70
N GLU A 64 -12.31 12.31 6.44
CA GLU A 64 -13.15 12.51 5.26
C GLU A 64 -14.14 11.36 5.05
N ALA A 65 -13.70 10.12 5.29
CA ALA A 65 -14.56 8.95 5.27
C ALA A 65 -15.66 9.05 6.34
N GLN A 66 -15.30 9.40 7.57
CA GLN A 66 -16.22 9.59 8.70
C GLN A 66 -17.26 10.68 8.40
N ALA A 67 -16.84 11.81 7.82
CA ALA A 67 -17.71 12.93 7.47
C ALA A 67 -18.70 12.62 6.33
N ALA A 68 -18.41 11.62 5.50
CA ALA A 68 -19.29 11.19 4.41
C ALA A 68 -20.35 10.17 4.84
N MET A 69 -20.16 9.46 5.96
CA MET A 69 -21.08 8.42 6.45
C MET A 69 -22.53 8.90 6.64
N PRO A 70 -22.82 10.08 7.24
CA PRO A 70 -24.20 10.53 7.41
C PRO A 70 -24.96 10.72 6.10
N ARG A 71 -24.26 11.15 5.01
CA ARG A 71 -24.88 11.32 3.70
C ARG A 71 -25.26 9.97 3.08
N ALA A 72 -24.37 8.99 3.17
CA ALA A 72 -24.64 7.62 2.71
C ALA A 72 -25.78 6.98 3.50
N GLU A 73 -25.85 7.19 4.83
CA GLU A 73 -26.95 6.71 5.67
C GLU A 73 -28.30 7.28 5.24
N GLU A 74 -28.36 8.58 4.95
CA GLU A 74 -29.60 9.23 4.52
C GLU A 74 -30.07 8.72 3.15
N MET A 75 -29.15 8.55 2.18
CA MET A 75 -29.46 7.96 0.87
C MET A 75 -29.98 6.53 1.00
N LEU A 76 -29.39 5.73 1.91
CA LEU A 76 -29.78 4.36 2.18
C LEU A 76 -31.19 4.28 2.81
N LYS A 77 -31.48 5.13 3.80
CA LYS A 77 -32.82 5.25 4.40
C LYS A 77 -33.87 5.70 3.39
N ARG A 78 -33.51 6.63 2.50
CA ARG A 78 -34.38 7.09 1.42
C ARG A 78 -34.69 5.97 0.44
N LEU A 79 -33.67 5.24 -0.01
CA LEU A 79 -33.83 4.09 -0.92
C LEU A 79 -34.69 2.99 -0.28
N GLN A 80 -34.48 2.69 1.00
CA GLN A 80 -35.29 1.72 1.73
C GLN A 80 -36.76 2.13 1.89
N ARG A 81 -37.05 3.44 1.97
CA ARG A 81 -38.41 3.98 2.08
C ARG A 81 -39.13 4.00 0.73
N GLU A 82 -38.43 4.39 -0.32
CA GLU A 82 -38.98 4.56 -1.66
C GLU A 82 -39.09 3.24 -2.43
N ASP A 83 -38.14 2.31 -2.25
CA ASP A 83 -38.17 0.98 -2.83
C ASP A 83 -37.50 -0.07 -1.90
N PRO A 84 -38.24 -0.60 -0.91
CA PRO A 84 -37.76 -1.65 -0.03
C PRO A 84 -37.33 -2.94 -0.75
N GLY A 85 -37.82 -3.16 -1.98
CA GLY A 85 -37.54 -4.32 -2.82
C GLY A 85 -36.38 -4.12 -3.78
N HIS A 86 -35.70 -2.97 -3.73
CA HIS A 86 -34.67 -2.62 -4.71
C HIS A 86 -33.56 -3.69 -4.76
N ARG A 87 -33.25 -4.18 -5.96
CA ARG A 87 -32.30 -5.30 -6.20
C ARG A 87 -30.92 -5.12 -5.55
N GLN A 88 -30.48 -3.87 -5.36
CA GLN A 88 -29.17 -3.55 -4.78
C GLN A 88 -29.20 -3.21 -3.28
N LEU A 89 -30.38 -3.06 -2.67
CA LEU A 89 -30.52 -2.51 -1.31
C LEU A 89 -29.70 -3.30 -0.28
N LYS A 90 -29.82 -4.64 -0.28
CA LYS A 90 -29.08 -5.51 0.65
C LYS A 90 -27.56 -5.39 0.49
N THR A 91 -27.08 -5.31 -0.76
CA THR A 91 -25.64 -5.18 -1.05
C THR A 91 -25.11 -3.83 -0.61
N LEU A 92 -25.84 -2.74 -0.86
CA LEU A 92 -25.45 -1.39 -0.47
C LEU A 92 -25.47 -1.23 1.07
N GLN A 93 -26.49 -1.79 1.73
CA GLN A 93 -26.58 -1.86 3.19
C GLN A 93 -25.37 -2.58 3.79
N SER A 94 -25.07 -3.79 3.32
CA SER A 94 -23.93 -4.58 3.81
C SER A 94 -22.58 -3.85 3.64
N ARG A 95 -22.40 -3.12 2.53
CA ARG A 95 -21.20 -2.30 2.32
C ARG A 95 -21.13 -1.12 3.30
N TYR A 96 -22.24 -0.41 3.49
CA TYR A 96 -22.34 0.68 4.47
C TYR A 96 -21.97 0.20 5.87
N ASP A 97 -22.57 -0.91 6.31
CA ASP A 97 -22.34 -1.47 7.64
C ASP A 97 -20.89 -1.95 7.82
N GLY A 98 -20.29 -2.53 6.78
CA GLY A 98 -18.87 -2.90 6.76
C GLY A 98 -17.94 -1.71 6.95
N TYR A 99 -18.15 -0.62 6.20
CA TYR A 99 -17.34 0.60 6.35
C TYR A 99 -17.54 1.27 7.71
N LYS A 100 -18.78 1.29 8.22
CA LYS A 100 -19.08 1.82 9.55
C LYS A 100 -18.33 1.05 10.63
N ALA A 101 -18.38 -0.27 10.60
CA ALA A 101 -17.69 -1.11 11.58
C ALA A 101 -16.15 -0.93 11.54
N GLU A 102 -15.56 -0.78 10.35
CA GLU A 102 -14.12 -0.51 10.21
C GLU A 102 -13.73 0.87 10.77
N LEU A 103 -14.52 1.91 10.48
CA LEU A 103 -14.30 3.26 11.00
C LEU A 103 -14.48 3.31 12.52
N ASP A 104 -15.52 2.67 13.06
CA ASP A 104 -15.76 2.59 14.50
C ASP A 104 -14.63 1.83 15.22
N LYS A 105 -14.13 0.73 14.63
CA LYS A 105 -12.97 -0.01 15.16
C LYS A 105 -11.71 0.85 15.15
N LYS A 106 -11.50 1.67 14.11
CA LYS A 106 -10.39 2.63 14.03
C LYS A 106 -10.52 3.74 15.05
N ALA A 107 -11.70 4.32 15.20
CA ALA A 107 -12.00 5.34 16.20
C ALA A 107 -11.79 4.80 17.62
N ALA A 108 -12.23 3.56 17.89
CA ALA A 108 -11.97 2.87 19.15
C ALA A 108 -10.48 2.62 19.38
N LYS A 109 -9.71 2.30 18.34
CA LYS A 109 -8.25 2.10 18.43
C LYS A 109 -7.47 3.42 18.61
N GLN A 110 -7.97 4.54 18.06
CA GLN A 110 -7.41 5.87 18.29
C GLN A 110 -7.82 6.45 19.65
N ALA A 111 -8.99 6.07 20.15
CA ALA A 111 -9.45 6.40 21.49
C ALA A 111 -8.83 5.51 22.57
N ALA A 112 -8.27 4.35 22.19
CA ALA A 112 -7.51 3.50 23.09
C ALA A 112 -6.16 4.15 23.42
N PRO A 113 -5.80 4.30 24.71
CA PRO A 113 -4.49 4.82 25.09
C PRO A 113 -3.37 3.91 24.55
N PRO A 114 -2.17 4.46 24.28
CA PRO A 114 -1.02 3.65 23.90
C PRO A 114 -0.75 2.59 24.98
N PRO A 115 -0.28 1.39 24.60
CA PRO A 115 0.10 0.38 25.58
C PRO A 115 1.14 0.97 26.54
N PRO A 116 1.06 0.64 27.84
CA PRO A 116 1.86 1.26 28.88
C PRO A 116 3.35 1.19 28.53
N ALA A 117 4.07 2.29 28.69
CA ALA A 117 5.52 2.22 28.83
C ALA A 117 5.82 1.33 30.03
N ALA A 118 6.51 0.21 29.79
CA ALA A 118 6.92 -0.70 30.84
C ALA A 118 7.63 0.09 31.95
N ALA A 119 7.17 -0.06 33.19
CA ALA A 119 7.85 0.48 34.35
C ALA A 119 9.29 -0.07 34.41
N PRO A 120 10.26 0.72 34.90
CA PRO A 120 11.65 0.28 35.00
C PRO A 120 11.73 -0.96 35.89
N GLU A 121 12.22 -2.07 35.33
CA GLU A 121 12.51 -3.28 36.12
C GLU A 121 13.51 -2.92 37.25
N PRO A 122 13.32 -3.44 38.47
CA PRO A 122 14.33 -3.35 39.51
C PRO A 122 15.61 -4.05 39.06
N ALA A 123 16.75 -3.40 39.32
CA ALA A 123 18.08 -3.83 38.91
C ALA A 123 18.37 -5.29 39.33
N LYS A 124 18.41 -6.19 38.34
CA LYS A 124 18.95 -7.55 38.50
C LYS A 124 20.47 -7.49 38.45
N PRO A 125 21.19 -8.25 39.29
CA PRO A 125 22.64 -8.27 39.32
C PRO A 125 23.18 -8.81 37.99
N ARG A 126 24.09 -8.03 37.39
CA ARG A 126 24.82 -8.35 36.16
C ARG A 126 25.70 -9.58 36.41
N PHE A 127 25.19 -10.76 36.05
CA PHE A 127 26.06 -11.91 35.79
C PHE A 127 26.81 -11.66 34.48
N GLY A 128 28.14 -11.61 34.57
CA GLY A 128 29.02 -11.47 33.43
C GLY A 128 28.96 -12.71 32.53
N LEU A 129 28.27 -12.59 31.41
CA LEU A 129 28.43 -13.49 30.27
C LEU A 129 29.52 -12.91 29.34
N PRO A 130 30.51 -13.71 28.92
CA PRO A 130 31.58 -13.26 28.05
C PRO A 130 31.02 -12.82 26.68
N LYS A 131 31.68 -11.83 26.06
CA LYS A 131 31.42 -11.34 24.71
C LYS A 131 31.36 -12.51 23.72
N ILE A 132 30.16 -12.85 23.27
CA ILE A 132 29.97 -13.59 22.03
C ILE A 132 29.97 -12.53 20.93
N GLU A 133 31.02 -12.52 20.12
CA GLU A 133 31.02 -11.80 18.85
C GLU A 133 29.90 -12.37 18.00
N VAL A 134 28.86 -11.58 17.78
CA VAL A 134 27.83 -11.89 16.79
C VAL A 134 28.46 -11.57 15.44
N PRO A 135 28.71 -12.56 14.55
CA PRO A 135 29.15 -12.26 13.21
C PRO A 135 28.08 -11.41 12.54
N LYS A 136 28.48 -10.43 11.73
CA LYS A 136 27.58 -9.72 10.82
C LYS A 136 26.76 -10.78 10.08
N ILE A 137 25.47 -10.86 10.40
CA ILE A 137 24.53 -11.61 9.57
C ILE A 137 24.37 -10.76 8.32
N ASP A 138 25.20 -11.06 7.32
CA ASP A 138 24.89 -10.75 5.95
C ASP A 138 23.57 -11.46 5.66
N ILE A 139 22.48 -10.71 5.55
CA ILE A 139 21.25 -11.25 4.95
C ILE A 139 21.56 -11.33 3.46
N GLY A 140 22.41 -12.30 3.12
CA GLY A 140 22.56 -12.79 1.78
C GLY A 140 21.16 -13.05 1.25
N LYS A 141 20.92 -12.55 0.03
CA LYS A 141 19.75 -12.93 -0.77
C LYS A 141 19.48 -14.42 -0.52
N PRO A 142 18.32 -14.82 0.01
CA PRO A 142 17.98 -16.23 -0.02
C PRO A 142 18.07 -16.62 -1.50
N ASP A 143 18.96 -17.57 -1.79
CA ASP A 143 19.19 -18.07 -3.14
C ASP A 143 17.90 -18.80 -3.54
N LEU A 144 16.99 -18.03 -4.13
CA LEU A 144 15.73 -18.51 -4.64
C LEU A 144 16.07 -19.46 -5.79
N PRO A 145 15.76 -20.77 -5.71
CA PRO A 145 15.81 -21.58 -6.91
C PRO A 145 14.85 -20.94 -7.90
N LYS A 146 15.39 -20.50 -9.04
CA LYS A 146 14.63 -19.99 -10.19
C LYS A 146 13.81 -21.13 -10.78
N VAL A 147 12.75 -21.55 -10.09
CA VAL A 147 11.72 -22.41 -10.66
C VAL A 147 10.92 -21.54 -11.62
N ARG A 148 11.51 -21.36 -12.80
CA ARG A 148 10.87 -20.71 -13.94
C ARG A 148 9.73 -21.61 -14.38
N VAL A 149 8.53 -21.07 -14.54
CA VAL A 149 7.37 -21.81 -15.03
C VAL A 149 7.60 -22.19 -16.50
N PRO A 150 7.82 -23.48 -16.84
CA PRO A 150 7.90 -23.89 -18.24
C PRO A 150 6.48 -23.84 -18.83
N GLY A 151 6.29 -23.21 -20.01
CA GLY A 151 4.99 -23.17 -20.71
C GLY A 151 4.19 -21.86 -20.66
N LEU A 152 4.75 -20.79 -20.10
CA LEU A 152 4.30 -19.43 -20.41
C LEU A 152 4.86 -18.93 -21.76
N GLU A 153 5.95 -19.56 -22.22
CA GLU A 153 6.89 -19.15 -23.29
C GLU A 153 6.33 -18.90 -24.71
N SER A 154 5.04 -19.12 -24.88
CA SER A 154 4.36 -18.96 -26.16
C SER A 154 3.03 -18.27 -25.94
N MET A 155 3.01 -16.94 -25.91
CA MET A 155 1.85 -16.15 -26.36
C MET A 155 2.17 -14.66 -26.52
N ALA A 156 2.28 -14.24 -27.78
CA ALA A 156 1.91 -12.91 -28.25
C ALA A 156 0.37 -12.72 -28.12
N PRO A 157 -0.16 -11.49 -28.12
CA PRO A 157 -1.56 -11.24 -27.83
C PRO A 157 -2.44 -11.74 -28.98
N ALA A 158 -3.13 -12.86 -28.79
CA ALA A 158 -4.24 -13.25 -29.65
C ALA A 158 -5.52 -12.61 -29.09
N GLY A 159 -6.17 -11.82 -29.94
CA GLY A 159 -7.34 -11.01 -29.62
C GLY A 159 -8.61 -11.81 -29.32
N ASP A 160 -9.64 -11.03 -28.97
CA ASP A 160 -11.02 -11.42 -28.70
C ASP A 160 -11.48 -12.73 -29.34
N ALA A 161 -11.80 -13.70 -28.49
CA ALA A 161 -12.70 -14.80 -28.81
C ALA A 161 -13.39 -15.31 -27.54
N THR A 162 -14.60 -14.80 -27.34
CA THR A 162 -15.80 -15.49 -26.83
C THR A 162 -15.63 -16.40 -25.60
N GLN A 163 -16.06 -15.83 -24.47
CA GLN A 163 -16.51 -16.51 -23.25
C GLN A 163 -17.59 -17.58 -23.54
N PRO A 164 -17.52 -18.80 -22.97
CA PRO A 164 -18.72 -19.52 -22.60
C PRO A 164 -19.01 -19.32 -21.11
N ALA A 165 -20.28 -19.04 -20.84
CA ALA A 165 -20.83 -18.86 -19.51
C ALA A 165 -20.63 -20.12 -18.64
N ALA A 166 -20.29 -19.88 -17.37
CA ALA A 166 -20.30 -20.91 -16.34
C ALA A 166 -21.73 -21.42 -16.10
N GLY A 167 -21.89 -22.74 -16.27
CA GLY A 167 -22.68 -23.59 -15.38
C GLY A 167 -24.19 -23.45 -15.43
N GLY A 168 -24.80 -23.96 -16.51
CA GLY A 168 -26.16 -24.45 -16.49
C GLY A 168 -26.28 -25.71 -15.63
N ALA A 169 -27.35 -25.77 -14.84
CA ALA A 169 -27.84 -27.02 -14.28
C ALA A 169 -28.45 -27.88 -15.42
N ALA A 170 -27.97 -29.11 -15.59
CA ALA A 170 -28.59 -30.14 -16.41
C ALA A 170 -28.56 -31.45 -15.60
N ALA A 171 -29.69 -31.89 -15.08
CA ALA A 171 -30.63 -32.82 -15.74
C ALA A 171 -30.07 -34.26 -15.78
N MET A 172 -30.55 -35.08 -14.82
CA MET A 172 -30.36 -36.53 -14.79
C MET A 172 -31.04 -37.16 -16.01
N GLY A 173 -30.25 -37.53 -17.02
CA GLY A 173 -30.64 -38.45 -18.07
C GLY A 173 -30.28 -39.88 -17.66
N ALA A 174 -31.25 -40.79 -17.71
CA ALA A 174 -31.03 -42.22 -17.56
C ALA A 174 -30.15 -42.73 -18.72
N GLY A 175 -28.94 -43.19 -18.41
CA GLY A 175 -27.97 -43.78 -19.33
C GLY A 175 -27.14 -44.83 -18.60
N GLN A 176 -26.60 -45.79 -19.34
CA GLN A 176 -25.86 -46.97 -18.88
C GLN A 176 -24.99 -46.80 -17.63
N PRO A 177 -24.82 -47.86 -16.81
CA PRO A 177 -23.88 -47.83 -15.69
C PRO A 177 -22.50 -47.40 -16.19
N PRO A 178 -21.81 -46.50 -15.46
CA PRO A 178 -20.55 -45.92 -15.91
C PRO A 178 -19.57 -47.04 -16.25
N ALA A 179 -18.96 -46.94 -17.43
CA ALA A 179 -17.92 -47.86 -17.84
C ALA A 179 -16.81 -47.82 -16.78
N LYS A 180 -16.62 -48.93 -16.06
CA LYS A 180 -15.55 -49.04 -15.06
C LYS A 180 -14.21 -48.79 -15.74
N ALA A 181 -13.35 -48.02 -15.08
CA ALA A 181 -12.00 -47.75 -15.54
C ALA A 181 -11.32 -49.07 -15.93
N THR A 182 -10.70 -49.09 -17.11
CA THR A 182 -9.94 -50.28 -17.52
C THR A 182 -8.65 -50.38 -16.71
N ALA A 183 -8.06 -51.57 -16.60
CA ALA A 183 -6.81 -51.77 -15.85
C ALA A 183 -5.65 -50.86 -16.34
N GLY A 184 -5.69 -50.39 -17.60
CA GLY A 184 -4.73 -49.45 -18.17
C GLY A 184 -4.99 -47.97 -17.85
N GLU A 185 -6.21 -47.61 -17.42
CA GLU A 185 -6.58 -46.23 -17.06
C GLU A 185 -6.29 -45.91 -15.60
N GLN A 186 -6.41 -46.93 -14.72
CA GLN A 186 -6.29 -46.75 -13.27
C GLN A 186 -4.98 -46.06 -12.84
N PRO A 187 -3.80 -46.40 -13.40
CA PRO A 187 -2.56 -45.71 -13.04
C PRO A 187 -2.57 -44.21 -13.41
N TRP A 188 -3.26 -43.84 -14.49
CA TRP A 188 -3.39 -42.45 -14.91
C TRP A 188 -4.36 -41.67 -14.03
N ILE A 189 -5.50 -42.29 -13.69
CA ILE A 189 -6.46 -41.70 -12.74
C ILE A 189 -5.74 -41.41 -11.42
N GLU A 190 -5.07 -42.39 -10.83
CA GLU A 190 -4.35 -42.22 -9.55
C GLU A 190 -3.28 -41.14 -9.63
N ARG A 191 -2.53 -41.09 -10.74
CA ARG A 191 -1.45 -40.12 -10.94
C ARG A 191 -1.93 -38.68 -11.13
N LEU A 192 -3.06 -38.46 -11.81
CA LEU A 192 -3.56 -37.12 -12.11
C LEU A 192 -4.51 -36.60 -11.01
N LYS A 193 -5.28 -37.49 -10.37
CA LYS A 193 -6.31 -37.15 -9.38
C LYS A 193 -5.75 -36.42 -8.16
N VAL A 194 -4.51 -36.70 -7.77
CA VAL A 194 -3.83 -36.04 -6.63
C VAL A 194 -3.72 -34.51 -6.79
N TYR A 195 -3.78 -34.00 -8.01
CA TYR A 195 -3.68 -32.55 -8.27
C TYR A 195 -5.02 -31.83 -8.23
N VAL A 196 -6.15 -32.54 -8.33
CA VAL A 196 -7.50 -31.94 -8.47
C VAL A 196 -8.44 -32.22 -7.30
N VAL A 197 -8.07 -33.13 -6.40
CA VAL A 197 -8.87 -33.40 -5.21
C VAL A 197 -8.44 -32.45 -4.08
N PRO A 198 -9.32 -31.58 -3.58
CA PRO A 198 -8.98 -30.68 -2.50
C PRO A 198 -8.82 -31.42 -1.17
N VAL A 199 -8.06 -30.83 -0.25
CA VAL A 199 -7.75 -31.41 1.08
C VAL A 199 -9.01 -31.75 1.88
N TYR A 200 -10.03 -30.90 1.83
CA TYR A 200 -11.30 -31.16 2.52
C TYR A 200 -12.11 -32.33 1.93
N ASN A 201 -11.74 -32.81 0.74
CA ASN A 201 -12.27 -34.03 0.11
C ASN A 201 -11.27 -35.21 0.21
N GLY A 202 -10.31 -35.16 1.14
CA GLY A 202 -9.32 -36.22 1.35
C GLY A 202 -8.13 -36.18 0.38
N GLY A 203 -7.92 -35.06 -0.31
CA GLY A 203 -6.75 -34.85 -1.18
C GLY A 203 -5.46 -34.59 -0.40
N ASP A 204 -4.32 -34.70 -1.10
CA ASP A 204 -2.99 -34.42 -0.53
C ASP A 204 -2.69 -32.92 -0.58
N GLU A 205 -2.50 -32.29 0.58
CA GLU A 205 -2.17 -30.86 0.72
C GLU A 205 -0.87 -30.45 0.01
N LYS A 206 0.03 -31.42 -0.22
CA LYS A 206 1.30 -31.18 -0.92
C LYS A 206 1.18 -31.34 -2.44
N LYS A 207 0.04 -31.86 -2.94
CA LYS A 207 -0.18 -32.13 -4.36
C LYS A 207 -1.36 -31.37 -4.95
N TYR A 208 -2.34 -30.98 -4.15
CA TYR A 208 -3.51 -30.25 -4.65
C TYR A 208 -3.12 -28.90 -5.28
N LEU A 209 -3.44 -28.73 -6.55
CA LEU A 209 -3.22 -27.48 -7.27
C LEU A 209 -4.36 -26.51 -6.93
N ILE A 210 -4.02 -25.45 -6.20
CA ILE A 210 -4.93 -24.31 -6.00
C ILE A 210 -4.85 -23.43 -7.26
N PRO A 211 -5.93 -23.28 -8.05
CA PRO A 211 -5.88 -22.62 -9.36
C PRO A 211 -5.94 -21.09 -9.27
N SER A 212 -5.18 -20.50 -8.35
CA SER A 212 -5.09 -19.04 -8.18
C SER A 212 -3.71 -18.61 -7.70
N ALA A 213 -3.29 -17.42 -8.16
CA ALA A 213 -2.11 -16.74 -7.65
C ALA A 213 -2.38 -16.14 -6.26
N THR A 214 -1.32 -15.90 -5.49
CA THR A 214 -1.38 -15.26 -4.18
C THR A 214 -0.20 -14.31 -3.98
N MET A 215 -0.38 -13.32 -3.09
CA MET A 215 0.66 -12.38 -2.70
C MET A 215 1.63 -12.95 -1.65
N GLU A 216 1.27 -14.07 -1.00
CA GLU A 216 2.13 -14.70 -0.01
C GLU A 216 3.20 -15.53 -0.74
N ARG A 217 4.47 -15.11 -0.62
CA ARG A 217 5.57 -15.65 -1.44
C ARG A 217 5.82 -17.13 -1.19
N ALA A 218 5.75 -17.61 0.05
CA ALA A 218 6.03 -19.00 0.36
C ALA A 218 4.96 -19.94 -0.22
N GLU A 219 3.69 -19.56 -0.08
CA GLU A 219 2.53 -20.24 -0.65
C GLU A 219 2.54 -20.16 -2.18
N MET A 220 2.89 -19.01 -2.76
CA MET A 220 3.00 -18.91 -4.21
C MET A 220 4.09 -19.83 -4.75
N GLN A 221 5.24 -19.90 -4.08
CA GLN A 221 6.32 -20.83 -4.45
C GLN A 221 5.86 -22.29 -4.37
N LYS A 222 5.10 -22.65 -3.32
CA LYS A 222 4.49 -23.99 -3.19
C LYS A 222 3.58 -24.28 -4.38
N ARG A 223 2.69 -23.35 -4.74
CA ARG A 223 1.76 -23.52 -5.87
C ARG A 223 2.47 -23.63 -7.21
N LEU A 224 3.54 -22.85 -7.43
CA LEU A 224 4.38 -22.94 -8.64
C LEU A 224 5.04 -24.31 -8.77
N GLY A 225 5.52 -24.88 -7.66
CA GLY A 225 6.06 -26.24 -7.64
C GLY A 225 5.02 -27.28 -8.03
N ILE A 226 3.83 -27.22 -7.41
CA ILE A 226 2.72 -28.13 -7.72
C ILE A 226 2.27 -27.97 -9.18
N TYR A 227 2.17 -26.74 -9.68
CA TYR A 227 1.82 -26.46 -11.07
C TYR A 227 2.81 -27.10 -12.05
N ALA A 228 4.12 -27.01 -11.77
CA ALA A 228 5.14 -27.61 -12.61
C ALA A 228 5.02 -29.15 -12.64
N GLU A 229 4.81 -29.78 -11.48
CA GLU A 229 4.60 -31.24 -11.38
C GLU A 229 3.32 -31.69 -12.10
N ALA A 230 2.21 -30.98 -11.87
CA ALA A 230 0.91 -31.22 -12.50
C ALA A 230 0.98 -31.06 -14.02
N SER A 231 1.65 -30.00 -14.51
CA SER A 231 1.86 -29.75 -15.93
C SER A 231 2.68 -30.86 -16.59
N ALA A 232 3.75 -31.33 -15.93
CA ALA A 232 4.57 -32.43 -16.43
C ALA A 232 3.77 -33.75 -16.49
N ALA A 233 2.99 -34.05 -15.45
CA ALA A 233 2.13 -35.24 -15.42
C ALA A 233 1.06 -35.19 -16.52
N MET A 234 0.45 -34.02 -16.74
CA MET A 234 -0.54 -33.82 -17.80
C MET A 234 0.08 -33.91 -19.21
N ALA A 235 1.30 -33.40 -19.40
CA ALA A 235 2.03 -33.52 -20.65
C ALA A 235 2.39 -34.98 -20.96
N GLU A 236 2.82 -35.75 -19.95
CA GLU A 236 3.10 -37.17 -20.12
C GLU A 236 1.83 -37.97 -20.41
N TYR A 237 0.72 -37.66 -19.74
CA TYR A 237 -0.58 -38.26 -20.03
C TYR A 237 -1.03 -37.98 -21.47
N ARG A 238 -0.86 -36.75 -21.97
CA ARG A 238 -1.16 -36.42 -23.38
C ARG A 238 -0.31 -37.22 -24.38
N LYS A 239 0.91 -37.60 -24.00
CA LYS A 239 1.84 -38.37 -24.86
C LYS A 239 1.60 -39.88 -24.81
N SER A 240 1.37 -40.42 -23.61
CA SER A 240 1.43 -41.87 -23.33
C SER A 240 0.13 -42.43 -22.76
N GLY A 241 -0.88 -41.58 -22.57
CA GLY A 241 -2.18 -41.98 -22.04
C GLY A 241 -3.01 -42.81 -23.02
N PRO A 242 -4.13 -43.38 -22.55
CA PRO A 242 -5.05 -44.17 -23.36
C PRO A 242 -5.57 -43.39 -24.58
N GLN A 243 -5.45 -43.98 -25.77
CA GLN A 243 -5.82 -43.35 -27.06
C GLN A 243 -7.25 -43.71 -27.53
N GLY A 244 -8.00 -44.49 -26.75
CA GLY A 244 -9.34 -44.97 -27.08
C GLY A 244 -10.45 -44.27 -26.28
N ALA A 245 -11.65 -44.87 -26.26
CA ALA A 245 -12.74 -44.43 -25.39
C ALA A 245 -12.29 -44.50 -23.93
N LYS A 246 -12.37 -43.35 -23.25
CA LYS A 246 -11.97 -43.18 -21.85
C LYS A 246 -13.14 -43.48 -20.92
N SER A 247 -12.87 -43.98 -19.72
CA SER A 247 -13.87 -43.95 -18.65
C SER A 247 -14.29 -42.53 -18.29
N GLU A 248 -15.48 -42.40 -17.72
CA GLU A 248 -16.02 -41.12 -17.22
C GLU A 248 -15.09 -40.52 -16.15
N GLU A 249 -14.54 -41.35 -15.26
CA GLU A 249 -13.63 -40.89 -14.21
C GLU A 249 -12.32 -40.33 -14.78
N LEU A 250 -11.70 -40.99 -15.76
CA LEU A 250 -10.49 -40.46 -16.40
C LEU A 250 -10.78 -39.16 -17.14
N THR A 251 -11.94 -39.07 -17.81
CA THR A 251 -12.37 -37.86 -18.52
C THR A 251 -12.59 -36.68 -17.56
N ASP A 252 -13.22 -36.92 -16.41
CA ASP A 252 -13.46 -35.92 -15.37
C ASP A 252 -12.14 -35.41 -14.76
N VAL A 253 -11.22 -36.32 -14.41
CA VAL A 253 -9.91 -35.95 -13.85
C VAL A 253 -9.06 -35.16 -14.86
N GLU A 254 -9.03 -35.58 -16.13
CA GLU A 254 -8.36 -34.86 -17.21
C GLU A 254 -8.93 -33.44 -17.39
N THR A 255 -10.25 -33.32 -17.42
CA THR A 255 -10.93 -32.03 -17.61
C THR A 255 -10.61 -31.09 -16.45
N LYS A 256 -10.81 -31.55 -15.21
CA LYS A 256 -10.51 -30.76 -14.00
C LYS A 256 -9.06 -30.32 -13.92
N LEU A 257 -8.13 -31.21 -14.28
CA LEU A 257 -6.70 -30.87 -14.23
C LEU A 257 -6.34 -29.84 -15.31
N SER A 258 -6.86 -30.02 -16.53
CA SER A 258 -6.63 -29.04 -17.60
C SER A 258 -7.20 -27.67 -17.22
N GLU A 259 -8.43 -27.62 -16.72
CA GLU A 259 -9.06 -26.38 -16.25
C GLU A 259 -8.27 -25.73 -15.12
N ALA A 260 -7.82 -26.50 -14.12
CA ALA A 260 -7.04 -25.98 -13.01
C ALA A 260 -5.68 -25.40 -13.47
N LEU A 261 -5.02 -26.06 -14.42
CA LEU A 261 -3.77 -25.58 -15.02
C LEU A 261 -3.99 -24.27 -15.79
N ASP A 262 -5.05 -24.20 -16.60
CA ASP A 262 -5.37 -23.01 -17.39
C ASP A 262 -5.78 -21.83 -16.49
N GLN A 263 -6.63 -22.07 -15.49
CA GLN A 263 -7.03 -21.06 -14.50
C GLN A 263 -5.84 -20.54 -13.71
N PHE A 264 -4.93 -21.42 -13.27
CA PHE A 264 -3.72 -21.00 -12.56
C PHE A 264 -2.83 -20.12 -13.44
N LYS A 265 -2.63 -20.51 -14.70
CA LYS A 265 -1.85 -19.73 -15.68
C LYS A 265 -2.46 -18.35 -15.92
N GLN A 266 -3.78 -18.28 -16.12
CA GLN A 266 -4.51 -17.01 -16.28
C GLN A 266 -4.39 -16.13 -15.03
N SER A 267 -4.55 -16.72 -13.84
CA SER A 267 -4.43 -16.00 -12.58
C SER A 267 -3.03 -15.41 -12.38
N CYS A 268 -1.97 -16.15 -12.73
CA CYS A 268 -0.59 -15.64 -12.71
C CYS A 268 -0.40 -14.49 -13.70
N ALA A 269 -0.89 -14.63 -14.93
CA ALA A 269 -0.76 -13.58 -15.95
C ALA A 269 -1.51 -12.29 -15.56
N GLU A 270 -2.70 -12.42 -14.98
CA GLU A 270 -3.50 -11.29 -14.50
C GLU A 270 -2.83 -10.61 -13.31
N TYR A 271 -2.28 -11.38 -12.37
CA TYR A 271 -1.49 -10.86 -11.26
C TYR A 271 -0.28 -10.04 -11.76
N ALA A 272 0.46 -10.58 -12.73
CA ALA A 272 1.61 -9.90 -13.32
C ALA A 272 1.19 -8.60 -14.02
N LYS A 273 0.13 -8.66 -14.83
CA LYS A 273 -0.43 -7.50 -15.55
C LYS A 273 -0.79 -6.37 -14.58
N ASN A 274 -1.57 -6.68 -13.54
CA ASN A 274 -2.02 -5.70 -12.56
C ASN A 274 -0.84 -5.10 -11.80
N THR A 275 0.15 -5.92 -11.42
CA THR A 275 1.36 -5.44 -10.73
C THR A 275 2.20 -4.52 -11.63
N ILE A 276 2.39 -4.89 -12.91
CA ILE A 276 3.12 -4.07 -13.89
C ILE A 276 2.43 -2.72 -14.08
N GLU A 277 1.10 -2.72 -14.22
CA GLU A 277 0.31 -1.50 -14.40
C GLU A 277 0.37 -0.60 -13.16
N GLU A 278 0.18 -1.16 -11.97
CA GLU A 278 0.25 -0.42 -10.70
C GLU A 278 1.63 0.22 -10.50
N VAL A 279 2.70 -0.56 -10.67
CA VAL A 279 4.07 -0.07 -10.51
C VAL A 279 4.39 1.00 -11.56
N SER A 280 3.98 0.81 -12.80
CA SER A 280 4.15 1.81 -13.87
C SER A 280 3.51 3.15 -13.50
N GLN A 281 2.24 3.12 -13.05
CA GLN A 281 1.52 4.33 -12.65
C GLN A 281 2.17 5.01 -11.44
N GLN A 282 2.59 4.23 -10.44
CA GLN A 282 3.27 4.76 -9.25
C GLN A 282 4.61 5.42 -9.63
N MET A 283 5.40 4.78 -10.49
CA MET A 283 6.68 5.32 -10.96
C MET A 283 6.52 6.58 -11.81
N GLU A 284 5.46 6.68 -12.62
CA GLU A 284 5.16 7.91 -13.37
C GLU A 284 4.82 9.07 -12.42
N GLN A 285 4.01 8.83 -11.39
CA GLN A 285 3.73 9.84 -10.37
C GLN A 285 5.01 10.30 -9.64
N GLN A 286 5.91 9.37 -9.31
CA GLN A 286 7.21 9.71 -8.71
C GLN A 286 8.11 10.46 -9.68
N SER A 287 8.10 10.12 -10.96
CA SER A 287 8.84 10.83 -12.00
C SER A 287 8.38 12.29 -12.13
N GLN A 288 7.06 12.53 -12.11
CA GLN A 288 6.48 13.87 -12.12
C GLN A 288 6.81 14.64 -10.86
N TRP A 289 6.71 14.00 -9.69
CA TRP A 289 7.10 14.62 -8.43
C TRP A 289 8.59 15.01 -8.45
N LEU A 290 9.48 14.13 -8.91
CA LEU A 290 10.91 14.44 -9.04
C LEU A 290 11.18 15.63 -9.95
N LYS A 291 10.41 15.83 -11.04
CA LYS A 291 10.53 17.04 -11.88
C LYS A 291 10.34 18.31 -11.06
N THR A 292 9.36 18.33 -10.16
CA THR A 292 9.15 19.49 -9.27
C THR A 292 10.32 19.70 -8.30
N GLN A 293 10.99 18.62 -7.87
CA GLN A 293 12.17 18.72 -7.01
C GLN A 293 13.41 19.17 -7.80
N GLU A 294 13.53 18.77 -9.06
CA GLU A 294 14.58 19.22 -9.98
C GLU A 294 14.48 20.72 -10.24
N GLU A 295 13.26 21.25 -10.39
CA GLU A 295 13.02 22.70 -10.48
C GLU A 295 13.41 23.43 -9.19
N LYS A 296 13.08 22.90 -8.02
CA LYS A 296 13.51 23.47 -6.73
C LYS A 296 15.02 23.45 -6.59
N LYS A 297 15.65 22.33 -6.94
CA LYS A 297 17.12 22.19 -7.00
C LYS A 297 17.73 23.28 -7.89
N ALA A 298 17.17 23.51 -9.07
CA ALA A 298 17.66 24.53 -10.01
C ALA A 298 17.50 25.96 -9.48
N LYS A 299 16.41 26.25 -8.74
CA LYS A 299 16.19 27.54 -8.09
C LYS A 299 17.16 27.80 -6.93
N ASN A 300 17.64 26.74 -6.27
CA ASN A 300 18.56 26.83 -5.14
C ASN A 300 18.05 27.77 -4.02
N ASP A 301 16.75 27.70 -3.74
CA ASP A 301 16.09 28.51 -2.71
C ASP A 301 16.28 27.85 -1.32
N PRO A 302 17.03 28.47 -0.39
CA PRO A 302 17.26 27.91 0.95
C PRO A 302 15.98 27.75 1.77
N GLN A 303 14.92 28.53 1.49
CA GLN A 303 13.64 28.43 2.20
C GLN A 303 12.78 27.28 1.67
N ASN A 304 13.07 26.77 0.47
CA ASN A 304 12.33 25.70 -0.18
C ASN A 304 13.27 24.71 -0.88
N PRO A 305 14.13 24.02 -0.11
CA PRO A 305 15.08 23.07 -0.67
C PRO A 305 14.36 21.88 -1.34
N PRO A 306 15.01 21.23 -2.31
CA PRO A 306 14.46 20.03 -2.92
C PRO A 306 14.36 18.92 -1.85
N LEU A 307 13.33 18.10 -1.98
CA LEU A 307 13.09 16.96 -1.11
C LEU A 307 13.50 15.69 -1.83
N PRO A 308 14.29 14.79 -1.21
CA PRO A 308 14.56 13.48 -1.77
C PRO A 308 13.37 12.54 -1.60
N MET A 309 13.29 11.51 -2.42
CA MET A 309 12.30 10.43 -2.26
C MET A 309 12.48 9.74 -0.91
N GLN A 310 11.41 9.09 -0.42
CA GLN A 310 11.53 8.18 0.71
C GLN A 310 12.37 6.95 0.31
N LYS A 311 13.19 6.46 1.25
CA LYS A 311 14.25 5.47 0.98
C LYS A 311 13.70 4.12 0.50
N ASP A 312 12.52 3.75 0.97
CA ASP A 312 11.88 2.45 0.78
C ASP A 312 11.06 2.35 -0.52
N ILE A 313 10.61 3.48 -1.08
CA ILE A 313 9.80 3.50 -2.31
C ILE A 313 10.48 2.76 -3.46
N LEU A 314 11.75 3.07 -3.75
CA LEU A 314 12.48 2.46 -4.87
C LEU A 314 12.80 0.98 -4.61
N GLN A 315 12.96 0.57 -3.35
CA GLN A 315 13.11 -0.84 -2.98
C GLN A 315 11.79 -1.60 -3.16
N GLY A 316 10.66 -0.97 -2.81
CA GLY A 316 9.33 -1.51 -3.04
C GLY A 316 9.04 -1.76 -4.52
N TYR A 317 9.41 -0.82 -5.40
CA TYR A 317 9.28 -1.02 -6.85
C TYR A 317 10.16 -2.16 -7.35
N ALA A 318 11.42 -2.23 -6.91
CA ALA A 318 12.32 -3.32 -7.31
C ALA A 318 11.74 -4.70 -6.96
N ALA A 319 11.21 -4.85 -5.74
CA ALA A 319 10.59 -6.09 -5.28
C ALA A 319 9.34 -6.46 -6.10
N LYS A 320 8.44 -5.49 -6.36
CA LYS A 320 7.24 -5.74 -7.18
C LYS A 320 7.58 -6.12 -8.62
N ILE A 321 8.60 -5.48 -9.22
CA ILE A 321 9.08 -5.82 -10.57
C ILE A 321 9.66 -7.23 -10.60
N GLU A 322 10.42 -7.61 -9.58
CA GLU A 322 10.97 -8.97 -9.44
C GLU A 322 9.85 -10.00 -9.31
N ASP A 323 8.86 -9.77 -8.44
CA ASP A 323 7.72 -10.66 -8.24
C ASP A 323 6.90 -10.82 -9.53
N ALA A 324 6.60 -9.72 -10.24
CA ALA A 324 5.90 -9.77 -11.52
C ALA A 324 6.69 -10.51 -12.61
N SER A 325 8.02 -10.44 -12.58
CA SER A 325 8.90 -11.08 -13.57
C SER A 325 8.84 -12.61 -13.54
N ILE A 326 8.34 -13.21 -12.45
CA ILE A 326 8.17 -14.66 -12.31
C ILE A 326 7.05 -15.18 -13.23
N PHE A 327 6.06 -14.33 -13.53
CA PHE A 327 4.81 -14.71 -14.20
C PHE A 327 4.72 -14.25 -15.66
N VAL A 328 5.80 -13.68 -16.18
CA VAL A 328 5.88 -13.21 -17.58
C VAL A 328 7.05 -13.84 -18.29
N GLU A 329 7.11 -13.56 -19.59
CA GLU A 329 8.15 -14.08 -20.46
C GLU A 329 9.56 -13.71 -20.06
N LYS A 330 10.49 -14.59 -20.43
CA LYS A 330 11.90 -14.21 -20.43
C LYS A 330 12.04 -12.98 -21.31
N ASP A 331 12.66 -11.94 -20.75
CA ASP A 331 12.92 -10.70 -21.47
C ASP A 331 11.65 -9.94 -21.87
N ASP A 332 10.55 -10.07 -21.10
CA ASP A 332 9.33 -9.27 -21.30
C ASP A 332 9.67 -7.76 -21.36
N PRO A 333 9.32 -7.07 -22.46
CA PRO A 333 9.73 -5.68 -22.68
C PRO A 333 9.15 -4.72 -21.64
N ARG A 334 8.02 -5.06 -21.01
CA ARG A 334 7.40 -4.25 -19.95
C ARG A 334 8.23 -4.31 -18.68
N ILE A 335 8.78 -5.47 -18.32
CA ILE A 335 9.70 -5.61 -17.18
C ILE A 335 11.00 -4.86 -17.47
N ALA A 336 11.53 -4.96 -18.68
CA ALA A 336 12.73 -4.22 -19.08
C ALA A 336 12.50 -2.70 -18.99
N ALA A 337 11.35 -2.21 -19.47
CA ALA A 337 10.97 -0.80 -19.36
C ALA A 337 10.87 -0.34 -17.90
N LEU A 338 10.18 -1.10 -17.02
CA LEU A 338 10.09 -0.77 -15.59
C LEU A 338 11.46 -0.72 -14.91
N LYS A 339 12.37 -1.66 -15.23
CA LYS A 339 13.74 -1.63 -14.70
C LYS A 339 14.48 -0.39 -15.18
N SER A 340 14.35 -0.02 -16.45
CA SER A 340 14.95 1.20 -16.99
C SER A 340 14.43 2.46 -16.28
N THR A 341 13.11 2.57 -16.09
CA THR A 341 12.51 3.70 -15.36
C THR A 341 12.98 3.72 -13.91
N LEU A 342 13.20 2.57 -13.28
CA LEU A 342 13.66 2.48 -11.90
C LEU A 342 15.09 3.03 -11.74
N GLU A 343 15.97 2.72 -12.70
CA GLU A 343 17.32 3.30 -12.73
C GLU A 343 17.33 4.80 -13.01
N ASP A 344 16.42 5.29 -13.86
CA ASP A 344 16.24 6.74 -14.08
C ASP A 344 15.83 7.44 -12.77
N LEU A 345 14.81 6.91 -12.07
CA LEU A 345 14.36 7.44 -10.79
C LEU A 345 15.49 7.42 -9.74
N ARG A 346 16.28 6.34 -9.67
CA ARG A 346 17.45 6.25 -8.77
C ARG A 346 18.47 7.34 -9.06
N THR A 347 18.80 7.53 -10.33
CA THR A 347 19.78 8.52 -10.76
C THR A 347 19.34 9.94 -10.43
N ARG A 348 18.07 10.26 -10.73
CA ARG A 348 17.48 11.58 -10.46
C ARG A 348 17.35 11.86 -8.97
N ASP A 349 16.88 10.88 -8.19
CA ASP A 349 16.80 11.00 -6.72
C ASP A 349 18.19 11.16 -6.08
N ALA A 350 19.20 10.43 -6.55
CA ALA A 350 20.58 10.60 -6.07
C ALA A 350 21.09 12.03 -6.33
N ALA A 351 20.80 12.60 -7.49
CA ALA A 351 21.16 13.98 -7.82
C ALA A 351 20.41 15.02 -6.97
N ILE A 352 19.20 14.71 -6.50
CA ILE A 352 18.43 15.53 -5.54
C ILE A 352 19.01 15.41 -4.13
N ARG A 353 19.32 14.18 -3.68
CA ARG A 353 19.97 13.95 -2.38
C ARG A 353 21.29 14.69 -2.27
N GLN A 354 22.12 14.62 -3.31
CA GLN A 354 23.39 15.35 -3.33
C GLN A 354 23.17 16.86 -3.23
N ALA A 355 22.25 17.42 -4.04
CA ALA A 355 21.92 18.83 -3.97
C ALA A 355 21.39 19.24 -2.59
N ARG A 356 20.58 18.39 -1.95
CA ARG A 356 20.09 18.62 -0.60
C ARG A 356 21.24 18.72 0.39
N VAL A 357 22.19 17.78 0.38
CA VAL A 357 23.39 17.81 1.24
C VAL A 357 24.19 19.10 1.01
N ASP A 358 24.38 19.48 -0.27
CA ASP A 358 25.15 20.66 -0.66
C ASP A 358 24.47 21.96 -0.22
N GLN A 359 23.14 21.97 -0.12
CA GLN A 359 22.31 23.11 0.25
C GLN A 359 21.98 23.19 1.74
N THR A 360 22.03 22.08 2.49
CA THR A 360 21.82 22.10 3.94
C THR A 360 22.82 23.06 4.60
N ARG A 361 22.32 23.98 5.41
CA ARG A 361 23.09 24.92 6.23
C ARG A 361 22.59 24.84 7.66
N MET A 362 23.50 24.96 8.61
CA MET A 362 23.12 25.14 10.01
C MET A 362 22.65 26.58 10.20
N ARG A 363 21.51 26.77 10.87
CA ARG A 363 20.97 28.10 11.18
C ARG A 363 21.79 28.76 12.29
N SER A 364 21.87 30.08 12.24
CA SER A 364 22.51 30.87 13.30
C SER A 364 21.66 30.84 14.57
N GLY A 365 22.33 30.80 15.73
CA GLY A 365 21.67 30.88 17.03
C GLY A 365 21.03 32.24 17.24
N LYS A 366 19.82 32.25 17.83
CA LYS A 366 19.06 33.47 18.10
C LYS A 366 18.72 33.67 19.58
N TYR A 367 18.85 32.62 20.39
CA TYR A 367 18.50 32.63 21.80
C TYR A 367 19.51 33.41 22.64
N ALA A 368 19.02 34.34 23.48
CA ALA A 368 19.84 35.17 24.35
C ALA A 368 19.53 34.99 25.86
N GLY A 369 18.72 33.98 26.22
CA GLY A 369 18.35 33.72 27.61
C GLY A 369 19.51 33.21 28.48
N ALA A 370 19.43 33.46 29.79
CA ALA A 370 20.50 33.12 30.74
C ALA A 370 20.79 31.61 30.86
N ASP A 371 19.85 30.76 30.48
CA ASP A 371 19.97 29.29 30.45
C ASP A 371 20.57 28.75 29.14
N LEU A 372 21.12 29.60 28.26
CA LEU A 372 21.73 29.19 26.99
C LEU A 372 22.79 28.07 27.16
N VAL A 373 23.64 28.16 28.20
CA VAL A 373 24.68 27.17 28.47
C VAL A 373 24.06 25.82 28.83
N GLU A 374 23.01 25.81 29.65
CA GLU A 374 22.28 24.60 30.04
C GLU A 374 21.60 23.95 28.82
N LEU A 375 20.98 24.76 27.95
CA LEU A 375 20.34 24.30 26.72
C LEU A 375 21.34 23.66 25.75
N LYS A 376 22.51 24.27 25.54
CA LYS A 376 23.55 23.68 24.68
C LYS A 376 24.09 22.37 25.26
N ALA A 377 24.30 22.30 26.58
CA ALA A 377 24.72 21.06 27.25
C ALA A 377 23.66 19.94 27.12
N LYS A 378 22.36 20.29 27.24
CA LYS A 378 21.29 19.34 27.02
C LYS A 378 21.22 18.84 25.57
N ALA A 379 21.38 19.74 24.60
CA ALA A 379 21.41 19.39 23.19
C ALA A 379 22.52 18.38 22.87
N GLU A 380 23.73 18.62 23.39
CA GLU A 380 24.86 17.69 23.29
C GLU A 380 24.54 16.33 23.91
N ALA A 381 23.99 16.32 25.12
CA ALA A 381 23.63 15.09 25.82
C ALA A 381 22.62 14.25 25.02
N ILE A 382 21.59 14.87 24.42
CA ILE A 382 20.60 14.18 23.59
C ILE A 382 21.25 13.51 22.37
N VAL A 383 22.18 14.20 21.70
CA VAL A 383 22.89 13.63 20.54
C VAL A 383 23.80 12.48 20.98
N LYS A 384 24.57 12.66 22.06
CA LYS A 384 25.49 11.62 22.57
C LYS A 384 24.78 10.41 23.14
N GLU A 385 23.58 10.57 23.68
CA GLU A 385 22.77 9.44 24.15
C GLU A 385 22.40 8.50 22.98
N LYS A 386 22.01 9.06 21.83
CA LYS A 386 21.66 8.28 20.64
C LYS A 386 22.88 7.88 19.80
N ILE A 387 23.96 8.66 19.88
CA ILE A 387 25.12 8.57 19.01
C ILE A 387 26.38 8.81 19.85
N ALA A 388 26.74 7.81 20.67
CA ALA A 388 27.79 7.91 21.69
C ALA A 388 29.13 8.47 21.17
N ASP A 389 29.54 8.06 19.97
CA ASP A 389 30.84 8.42 19.39
C ASP A 389 30.79 9.67 18.50
N ALA A 390 29.71 10.45 18.54
CA ALA A 390 29.59 11.67 17.75
C ALA A 390 30.55 12.77 18.24
N ARG A 391 31.40 13.27 17.35
CA ARG A 391 32.17 14.50 17.54
C ARG A 391 31.27 15.69 17.24
N ILE A 392 30.86 16.41 18.28
CA ILE A 392 30.08 17.64 18.10
C ILE A 392 30.96 18.70 17.43
N LEU A 393 30.43 19.31 16.36
CA LEU A 393 31.10 20.38 15.63
C LEU A 393 30.57 21.75 16.06
N ARG A 394 29.25 21.88 16.23
CA ARG A 394 28.59 23.13 16.62
C ARG A 394 27.21 22.86 17.20
N ILE A 395 26.79 23.71 18.14
CA ILE A 395 25.44 23.71 18.73
C ILE A 395 24.91 25.13 18.69
N GLU A 396 23.70 25.31 18.18
CA GLU A 396 22.97 26.58 18.24
C GLU A 396 21.54 26.39 18.71
N ILE A 397 21.04 27.35 19.49
CA ILE A 397 19.62 27.42 19.84
C ILE A 397 18.99 28.41 18.86
N VAL A 398 18.20 27.88 17.92
CA VAL A 398 17.70 28.62 16.75
C VAL A 398 16.39 29.35 17.03
N SER A 399 15.71 28.99 18.12
CA SER A 399 14.60 29.77 18.67
C SER A 399 15.09 31.11 19.24
N GLU A 400 14.30 32.17 19.07
CA GLU A 400 14.58 33.49 19.66
C GLU A 400 14.31 33.50 21.17
N ASP A 401 13.24 32.85 21.59
CA ASP A 401 12.85 32.67 22.99
C ASP A 401 12.11 31.33 23.16
N TRP A 402 11.74 31.00 24.40
CA TRP A 402 10.84 29.91 24.74
C TRP A 402 9.48 30.10 24.07
N THR A 403 8.97 29.03 23.46
CA THR A 403 7.57 28.94 23.05
C THR A 403 6.81 28.21 24.15
N GLU A 404 5.73 28.80 24.66
CA GLU A 404 4.88 28.18 25.69
C GLU A 404 3.57 27.66 25.08
N GLU A 405 3.21 26.43 25.44
CA GLU A 405 1.95 25.82 25.10
C GLU A 405 1.27 25.32 26.38
N SER A 406 -0.04 25.56 26.49
CA SER A 406 -0.84 25.06 27.60
C SER A 406 -1.97 24.17 27.08
N ALA A 407 -2.07 22.97 27.63
CA ALA A 407 -3.10 22.01 27.30
C ALA A 407 -3.87 21.59 28.56
N ILE A 408 -5.18 21.47 28.43
CA ILE A 408 -6.02 20.77 29.40
C ILE A 408 -6.17 19.34 28.89
N GLU A 409 -5.59 18.38 29.60
CA GLU A 409 -5.62 16.98 29.23
C GLU A 409 -6.10 16.12 30.39
N TRP A 410 -6.67 14.96 30.09
CA TRP A 410 -7.05 14.00 31.11
C TRP A 410 -5.79 13.37 31.72
N THR A 411 -5.72 13.30 33.05
CA THR A 411 -4.62 12.65 33.78
C THR A 411 -4.65 11.13 33.65
N ASP A 412 -5.80 10.59 33.25
CA ASP A 412 -6.09 9.17 33.17
C ASP A 412 -6.95 8.85 31.95
N THR A 413 -6.92 7.58 31.55
CA THR A 413 -7.60 7.08 30.35
C THR A 413 -9.11 6.91 30.56
N THR A 414 -9.58 6.90 31.81
CA THR A 414 -10.99 6.88 32.18
C THR A 414 -11.61 8.29 32.21
N ARG A 415 -10.83 9.33 31.93
CA ARG A 415 -11.24 10.75 31.94
C ARG A 415 -11.86 11.17 33.27
N THR A 416 -11.28 10.73 34.38
CA THR A 416 -11.80 11.04 35.73
C THR A 416 -11.18 12.27 36.36
N ALA A 417 -9.98 12.68 35.91
CA ALA A 417 -9.34 13.91 36.36
C ALA A 417 -8.67 14.66 35.21
N LEU A 418 -8.74 15.99 35.26
CA LEU A 418 -8.07 16.90 34.32
C LEU A 418 -6.77 17.43 34.95
N ARG A 419 -5.74 17.56 34.13
CA ARG A 419 -4.55 18.36 34.44
C ARG A 419 -4.40 19.48 33.43
N SER A 420 -4.05 20.65 33.93
CA SER A 420 -3.44 21.69 33.12
C SER A 420 -1.95 21.40 33.03
N ARG A 421 -1.44 21.22 31.81
CA ARG A 421 0.00 21.09 31.55
C ARG A 421 0.43 22.30 30.73
N THR A 422 1.37 23.06 31.27
CA THR A 422 2.09 24.10 30.53
C THR A 422 3.49 23.57 30.23
N THR A 423 3.82 23.47 28.95
CA THR A 423 5.15 23.11 28.47
C THR A 423 5.76 24.32 27.82
N ARG A 424 7.07 24.53 28.02
CA ARG A 424 7.82 25.44 27.16
C ARG A 424 8.91 24.70 26.42
N SER A 425 9.14 25.08 25.17
CA SER A 425 10.13 24.47 24.29
C SER A 425 10.98 25.49 23.53
N VAL A 426 12.17 25.07 23.15
CA VAL A 426 13.05 25.72 22.18
C VAL A 426 13.55 24.70 21.18
N THR A 427 13.87 25.15 19.97
CA THR A 427 14.54 24.32 18.96
C THR A 427 16.04 24.56 19.01
N ALA A 428 16.80 23.47 19.03
CA ALA A 428 18.25 23.48 18.89
C ALA A 428 18.67 22.79 17.60
N GLU A 429 19.77 23.24 17.01
CA GLU A 429 20.49 22.53 15.96
C GLU A 429 21.86 22.10 16.46
N VAL A 430 22.22 20.86 16.18
CA VAL A 430 23.52 20.28 16.52
C VAL A 430 24.14 19.71 15.25
N ALA A 431 25.26 20.27 14.80
CA ALA A 431 26.08 19.65 13.79
C ALA A 431 27.07 18.70 14.47
N ALA A 432 27.09 17.44 14.07
CA ALA A 432 28.06 16.47 14.57
C ALA A 432 28.59 15.57 13.47
N MET A 433 29.80 15.04 13.70
CA MET A 433 30.50 14.14 12.81
C MET A 433 30.64 12.76 13.45
N ARG A 434 30.40 11.72 12.67
CA ARG A 434 30.65 10.32 13.02
C ARG A 434 31.14 9.58 11.78
N ASP A 435 32.20 8.80 11.92
CA ASP A 435 32.72 7.95 10.83
C ASP A 435 32.98 8.73 9.52
N GLY A 436 33.45 9.98 9.63
CA GLY A 436 33.69 10.88 8.50
C GLY A 436 32.44 11.48 7.86
N GLN A 437 31.24 11.16 8.36
CA GLN A 437 29.98 11.71 7.90
C GLN A 437 29.49 12.81 8.85
N CYS A 438 29.10 13.95 8.30
CA CYS A 438 28.56 15.07 9.06
C CYS A 438 27.03 15.11 8.91
N SER A 439 26.34 15.26 10.04
CA SER A 439 24.89 15.36 10.13
C SER A 439 24.48 16.59 10.93
N LEU A 440 23.37 17.20 10.54
CA LEU A 440 22.66 18.24 11.25
C LEU A 440 21.45 17.61 11.95
N TYR A 441 21.42 17.70 13.27
CA TYR A 441 20.33 17.23 14.11
C TYR A 441 19.50 18.43 14.55
N THR A 442 18.19 18.40 14.27
CA THR A 442 17.24 19.39 14.80
C THR A 442 16.53 18.77 16.00
N LEU A 443 16.63 19.42 17.16
CA LEU A 443 16.17 18.92 18.45
C LEU A 443 15.04 19.80 18.98
N ASP A 444 14.04 19.15 19.57
CA ASP A 444 13.15 19.79 20.54
C ASP A 444 13.80 19.67 21.93
N ILE A 445 13.87 20.79 22.66
CA ILE A 445 14.27 20.82 24.06
C ILE A 445 13.18 21.52 24.84
N SER A 446 12.61 20.85 25.83
CA SER A 446 11.42 21.30 26.54
C SER A 446 11.51 21.08 28.04
N LYS A 447 10.67 21.80 28.78
CA LYS A 447 10.42 21.55 30.21
C LYS A 447 8.98 21.90 30.58
N ASP A 448 8.42 21.08 31.45
CA ASP A 448 7.05 21.24 31.93
C ASP A 448 7.02 22.10 33.19
N ARG A 449 5.95 22.89 33.34
CA ARG A 449 5.68 23.63 34.56
C ARG A 449 5.16 22.68 35.62
N ARG A 450 5.77 22.72 36.81
CA ARG A 450 5.35 21.97 38.00
C ARG A 450 4.16 22.64 38.66
N THR A 451 3.51 21.90 39.56
CA THR A 451 2.35 22.37 40.34
C THR A 451 2.69 23.53 41.28
N ASP A 452 3.94 23.66 41.71
CA ASP A 452 4.45 24.78 42.52
C ASP A 452 4.75 26.04 41.66
N GLY A 453 4.46 26.00 40.36
CA GLY A 453 4.69 27.08 39.42
C GLY A 453 6.13 27.17 38.90
N THR A 454 7.06 26.36 39.41
CA THR A 454 8.45 26.29 38.92
C THR A 454 8.56 25.46 37.64
N TRP A 455 9.69 25.55 36.96
CA TRP A 455 9.96 24.74 35.76
C TRP A 455 10.69 23.45 36.13
N GLY A 456 10.28 22.35 35.50
CA GLY A 456 10.93 21.05 35.60
C GLY A 456 12.30 20.97 34.94
N ALA A 457 12.89 19.78 34.97
CA ALA A 457 14.16 19.51 34.30
C ALA A 457 14.00 19.53 32.77
N LEU A 458 15.08 19.85 32.05
CA LEU A 458 15.09 19.80 30.59
C LEU A 458 14.97 18.36 30.09
N THR A 459 14.02 18.16 29.19
CA THR A 459 13.85 16.97 28.37
C THR A 459 14.00 17.35 26.90
N GLY A 460 14.02 16.37 26.00
CA GLY A 460 14.13 16.66 24.58
C GLY A 460 14.44 15.43 23.73
N HIS A 461 14.34 15.58 22.42
CA HIS A 461 14.61 14.52 21.46
C HIS A 461 15.01 15.10 20.10
N ILE A 462 15.71 14.29 19.31
CA ILE A 462 15.99 14.59 17.90
C ILE A 462 14.68 14.46 17.11
N MET A 463 14.25 15.56 16.48
CA MET A 463 13.09 15.62 15.58
C MET A 463 13.48 15.23 14.15
N PHE A 464 14.57 15.81 13.65
CA PHE A 464 15.03 15.63 12.27
C PHE A 464 16.54 15.37 12.21
N THR A 465 16.96 14.68 11.16
CA THR A 465 18.38 14.45 10.84
C THR A 465 18.57 14.68 9.35
N ASP A 466 19.38 15.69 9.02
CA ASP A 466 19.72 16.02 7.64
C ASP A 466 21.23 15.82 7.45
N PRO A 467 21.69 15.21 6.35
CA PRO A 467 23.10 15.22 6.03
C PRO A 467 23.55 16.65 5.66
N ILE A 468 24.76 17.01 6.06
CA ILE A 468 25.35 18.33 5.85
C ILE A 468 26.84 18.20 5.53
N LEU A 469 27.39 19.09 4.71
CA LEU A 469 28.84 19.20 4.54
C LEU A 469 29.48 19.91 5.73
N GLU A 470 30.66 19.49 6.18
CA GLU A 470 31.35 20.16 7.31
C GLU A 470 31.57 21.66 7.06
N LYS A 471 31.91 22.05 5.82
CA LYS A 471 32.06 23.46 5.42
C LYS A 471 30.78 24.31 5.59
N ASN A 472 29.62 23.66 5.63
CA ASN A 472 28.31 24.31 5.72
C ASN A 472 27.87 24.56 7.18
N VAL A 473 28.62 24.07 8.18
CA VAL A 473 28.32 24.26 9.61
C VAL A 473 28.59 25.70 10.06
N GLY A 474 29.56 26.38 9.45
CA GLY A 474 29.94 27.76 9.78
C GLY A 474 29.21 28.84 8.97
N SER A 475 28.64 28.49 7.81
CA SER A 475 28.16 29.44 6.81
C SER A 475 26.66 29.76 6.96
N GLY A 476 26.21 30.05 8.18
CA GLY A 476 24.78 30.24 8.48
C GLY A 476 24.11 31.30 7.60
N SER A 477 22.85 31.04 7.24
CA SER A 477 21.94 31.99 6.56
C SER A 477 21.20 32.88 7.55
#